data_AF-A0A416DAK4-F1
#
_entry.id   AF-A0A416DAK4-F1
#
_cell.length_a   1.000
_cell.length_b   1.000
_cell.length_c   1.000
_cell.angle_alpha   90.00
_cell.angle_beta   90.00
_cell.angle_gamma   90.00
#
_symmetry.space_group_name_H-M   'P 1'
#
loop_
_entity.id
_entity.type
_entity.pdbx_description
1 polymer ?
#
loop_
_entity_poly.entity_id
_entity_poly.type
_entity_poly.pdbx_seq_one_letter_code
_entity_poly.pdbx_strand_id
1 'polypeptide(L)'
;MLLVGNGIWNANRYFDLGIGVPKTFSAENWAKTAPAQRHFMVSDLQNSTELVGMSAAAVRELLGTPDYTDTDTCLSYLIAQPFDEVTLDLTLENGIVTKVEEKDH
;
A
#
# COMPACT_ATOMS: atom_id res chain seq x y z
N MET A 1 22.25 -11.81 -26.45
CA MET A 1 20.94 -11.28 -26.02
C MET A 1 20.80 -11.60 -24.54
N LEU A 2 21.00 -10.59 -23.69
CA LEU A 2 21.14 -10.76 -22.24
C LEU A 2 19.79 -11.15 -21.61
N LEU A 3 19.64 -12.42 -21.23
CA LEU A 3 18.69 -12.81 -20.19
C LEU A 3 19.30 -12.41 -18.84
N VAL A 4 18.96 -11.22 -18.34
CA VAL A 4 19.12 -10.92 -16.92
C VAL A 4 17.81 -11.29 -16.25
N GLY A 5 17.73 -12.56 -15.83
CA GLY A 5 16.77 -12.98 -14.82
C GLY A 5 17.10 -12.23 -13.53
N ASN A 6 16.45 -11.10 -13.31
CA ASN A 6 16.49 -10.42 -12.03
C ASN A 6 15.78 -11.31 -11.03
N GLY A 7 16.57 -11.97 -10.19
CA GLY A 7 16.13 -12.90 -9.17
C GLY A 7 14.96 -12.34 -8.39
N ILE A 8 13.88 -13.11 -8.39
CA ILE A 8 12.82 -12.99 -7.41
C ILE A 8 13.50 -13.25 -6.07
N TRP A 9 13.82 -12.18 -5.33
CA TRP A 9 14.21 -12.27 -3.94
C TRP A 9 12.99 -12.78 -3.17
N ASN A 10 12.87 -14.10 -3.11
CA ASN A 10 11.96 -14.80 -2.22
C ASN A 10 12.49 -14.63 -0.79
N ALA A 11 12.29 -13.43 -0.24
CA ALA A 11 12.59 -13.12 1.15
C ALA A 11 11.36 -13.39 2.06
N ASN A 12 10.26 -13.94 1.52
CA ASN A 12 8.94 -14.13 2.17
C ASN A 12 8.90 -15.11 3.36
N ARG A 13 10.00 -15.34 4.08
CA ARG A 13 10.02 -16.17 5.30
C ARG A 13 10.71 -15.54 6.52
N TYR A 14 11.11 -14.27 6.48
CA TYR A 14 11.81 -13.60 7.59
C TYR A 14 11.06 -12.41 8.22
N PHE A 15 9.79 -12.21 7.87
CA PHE A 15 9.25 -10.87 7.63
C PHE A 15 8.18 -10.34 8.60
N ASP A 16 7.70 -11.14 9.56
CA ASP A 16 6.76 -10.65 10.58
C ASP A 16 7.36 -9.60 11.54
N LEU A 17 8.70 -9.47 11.59
CA LEU A 17 9.40 -8.53 12.48
C LEU A 17 9.82 -7.21 11.79
N GLY A 18 9.53 -7.04 10.48
CA GLY A 18 9.90 -5.81 9.75
C GLY A 18 11.40 -5.62 9.49
N ILE A 19 12.24 -6.65 9.70
CA ILE A 19 13.68 -6.58 9.43
C ILE A 19 13.91 -6.54 7.92
N GLY A 20 14.50 -5.43 7.45
CA GLY A 20 14.76 -5.20 6.03
C GLY A 20 13.60 -4.59 5.23
N VAL A 21 12.47 -4.28 5.88
CA VAL A 21 11.34 -3.60 5.23
C VAL A 21 11.58 -2.09 5.21
N PRO A 22 11.40 -1.41 4.06
CA PRO A 22 11.45 0.05 4.01
C PRO A 22 10.38 0.68 4.91
N LYS A 23 10.77 1.67 5.70
CA LYS A 23 9.84 2.50 6.50
C LYS A 23 9.53 3.83 5.82
N THR A 24 10.40 4.26 4.91
CA THR A 24 10.19 5.45 4.10
C THR A 24 9.36 5.10 2.88
N PHE A 25 8.29 5.85 2.68
CA PHE A 25 7.39 5.69 1.57
C PHE A 25 8.05 6.14 0.26
N SER A 26 7.94 5.29 -0.74
CA SER A 26 8.07 5.65 -2.16
C SER A 26 7.18 4.69 -2.95
N ALA A 27 6.67 5.12 -4.10
CA ALA A 27 5.85 4.24 -4.95
C ALA A 27 6.61 2.94 -5.31
N GLU A 28 7.92 3.02 -5.50
CA GLU A 28 8.78 1.87 -5.75
C GLU A 28 8.87 0.92 -4.55
N ASN A 29 9.09 1.45 -3.35
CA ASN A 29 9.14 0.65 -2.12
C ASN A 29 7.79 0.00 -1.84
N TRP A 30 6.71 0.74 -2.03
CA TRP A 30 5.34 0.25 -1.88
C TRP A 30 5.05 -0.92 -2.82
N ALA A 31 5.38 -0.78 -4.10
CA ALA A 31 5.16 -1.81 -5.11
C ALA A 31 6.01 -3.08 -4.88
N LYS A 32 7.21 -2.94 -4.33
CA LYS A 32 8.12 -4.07 -4.04
C LYS A 32 7.85 -4.75 -2.69
N THR A 33 7.14 -4.08 -1.79
CA THR A 33 6.82 -4.62 -0.46
C THR A 33 5.55 -5.46 -0.54
N ALA A 34 5.59 -6.65 0.08
CA ALA A 34 4.41 -7.50 0.19
C ALA A 34 3.27 -6.74 0.89
N PRO A 35 2.00 -6.85 0.44
CA PRO A 35 0.89 -6.11 1.02
C PRO A 35 0.83 -6.20 2.55
N ALA A 36 1.00 -7.42 3.11
CA ALA A 36 1.01 -7.69 4.55
C ALA A 36 2.13 -6.99 5.36
N GLN A 37 3.05 -6.28 4.71
CA GLN A 37 4.13 -5.54 5.36
C GLN A 37 4.12 -4.04 5.05
N ARG A 38 3.13 -3.55 4.29
CA ARG A 38 3.09 -2.13 3.94
C ARG A 38 2.77 -1.22 5.14
N HIS A 39 2.20 -1.75 6.21
CA HIS A 39 1.94 -0.97 7.45
C HIS A 39 3.20 -0.27 7.99
N PHE A 40 4.41 -0.81 7.75
CA PHE A 40 5.66 -0.17 8.15
C PHE A 40 5.94 1.18 7.47
N MET A 41 5.30 1.47 6.33
CA MET A 41 5.46 2.73 5.58
C MET A 41 4.22 3.63 5.56
N VAL A 42 3.07 3.17 6.06
CA VAL A 42 1.80 3.93 6.03
C VAL A 42 1.92 5.26 6.78
N SER A 43 2.60 5.27 7.93
CA SER A 43 2.83 6.51 8.69
C SER A 43 3.64 7.54 7.89
N ASP A 44 4.67 7.12 7.16
CA ASP A 44 5.47 8.03 6.33
C ASP A 44 4.69 8.50 5.09
N LEU A 45 3.88 7.62 4.47
CA LEU A 45 2.95 7.98 3.40
C LEU A 45 1.99 9.10 3.82
N GLN A 46 1.30 8.93 4.95
CA GLN A 46 0.33 9.91 5.45
C GLN A 46 0.98 11.23 5.91
N ASN A 47 2.23 11.19 6.36
CA ASN A 47 2.97 12.40 6.76
C ASN A 47 3.57 13.16 5.57
N SER A 48 3.95 12.46 4.51
CA SER A 48 4.66 13.04 3.35
C SER A 48 3.74 13.39 2.17
N THR A 49 2.56 12.76 2.11
CA THR A 49 1.62 12.88 0.99
C THR A 49 0.23 13.21 1.49
N GLU A 50 -0.32 14.33 1.04
CA GLU A 50 -1.71 14.71 1.30
C GLU A 50 -2.64 13.87 0.42
N LEU A 51 -3.07 12.72 0.93
CA LEU A 51 -3.97 11.80 0.22
C LEU A 51 -5.39 12.37 0.08
N VAL A 52 -5.88 13.10 1.10
CA VAL A 52 -7.18 13.76 1.05
C VAL A 52 -7.14 14.84 -0.03
N GLY A 53 -8.13 14.85 -0.92
CA GLY A 53 -8.18 15.74 -2.08
C GLY A 53 -7.53 15.16 -3.34
N MET A 54 -6.79 14.05 -3.26
CA MET A 54 -6.29 13.36 -4.45
C MET A 54 -7.43 12.69 -5.22
N SER A 55 -7.30 12.62 -6.54
CA SER A 55 -8.21 11.82 -7.35
C SER A 55 -7.91 10.34 -7.22
N ALA A 56 -8.92 9.49 -7.39
CA ALA A 56 -8.78 8.05 -7.37
C ALA A 56 -7.77 7.55 -8.42
N ALA A 57 -7.64 8.25 -9.56
CA ALA A 57 -6.62 7.93 -10.56
C ALA A 57 -5.20 8.22 -10.05
N ALA A 58 -4.99 9.38 -9.42
CA ALA A 58 -3.69 9.75 -8.86
C ALA A 58 -3.28 8.81 -7.70
N VAL A 59 -4.24 8.36 -6.88
CA VAL A 59 -3.97 7.34 -5.85
C VAL A 59 -3.54 6.02 -6.50
N ARG A 60 -4.22 5.56 -7.55
CA ARG A 60 -3.84 4.33 -8.27
C ARG A 60 -2.49 4.46 -8.98
N GLU A 61 -2.13 5.65 -9.46
CA GLU A 61 -0.78 5.90 -10.00
C GLU A 61 0.29 5.85 -8.89
N LEU A 62 -0.02 6.33 -7.69
CA LEU A 62 0.90 6.38 -6.56
C LEU A 62 1.10 5.03 -5.87
N LEU A 63 -0.01 4.33 -5.57
CA LEU A 63 -0.05 3.12 -4.75
C LEU A 63 -0.31 1.85 -5.58
N GLY A 64 -0.55 1.98 -6.88
CA GLY A 64 -0.95 0.87 -7.73
C GLY A 64 -2.41 0.47 -7.55
N THR A 65 -2.75 -0.72 -8.07
CA THR A 65 -4.09 -1.30 -7.97
C THR A 65 -4.41 -1.68 -6.51
N PRO A 66 -5.60 -1.33 -5.99
CA PRO A 66 -6.03 -1.77 -4.66
C PRO A 66 -6.05 -3.29 -4.52
N ASP A 67 -5.61 -3.81 -3.38
CA ASP A 67 -5.55 -5.26 -3.13
C ASP A 67 -6.89 -5.82 -2.62
N TYR A 68 -7.75 -4.98 -2.02
CA TYR A 68 -8.94 -5.41 -1.29
C TYR A 68 -10.25 -4.91 -1.91
N THR A 69 -10.40 -3.59 -2.10
CA THR A 69 -11.60 -2.99 -2.68
C THR A 69 -11.21 -1.91 -3.68
N ASP A 70 -11.80 -1.94 -4.86
CA ASP A 70 -11.63 -0.93 -5.90
C ASP A 70 -13.01 -0.55 -6.46
N THR A 71 -13.66 0.42 -5.82
CA THR A 71 -14.97 0.95 -6.23
C THR A 71 -14.91 2.46 -6.48
N ASP A 72 -16.03 3.02 -6.92
CA ASP A 72 -16.24 4.46 -7.08
C ASP A 72 -16.33 5.23 -5.76
N THR A 73 -16.50 4.51 -4.65
CA THR A 73 -16.73 5.05 -3.30
C THR A 73 -15.62 4.67 -2.31
N CYS A 74 -14.77 3.69 -2.62
CA CYS A 74 -13.69 3.26 -1.75
C CYS A 74 -12.53 2.62 -2.52
N LEU A 75 -11.29 2.97 -2.15
CA LEU A 75 -10.09 2.21 -2.49
C LEU A 75 -9.52 1.62 -1.21
N SER A 76 -9.33 0.30 -1.14
CA SER A 76 -8.77 -0.38 0.03
C SER A 76 -7.53 -1.17 -0.35
N TYR A 77 -6.42 -0.84 0.32
CA TYR A 77 -5.13 -1.49 0.15
C TYR A 77 -4.82 -2.35 1.36
N LEU A 78 -4.35 -3.58 1.16
CA LEU A 78 -3.94 -4.43 2.25
C LEU A 78 -2.57 -3.96 2.78
N ILE A 79 -2.46 -3.79 4.10
CA ILE A 79 -1.24 -3.27 4.76
C ILE A 79 -0.65 -4.20 5.83
N ALA A 80 -1.45 -5.08 6.43
CA ALA A 80 -0.99 -6.11 7.36
C ALA A 80 -1.87 -7.38 7.33
N GLN A 81 -1.25 -8.55 7.55
CA GLN A 81 -1.95 -9.85 7.75
C GLN A 81 -1.21 -10.81 8.73
N PRO A 82 -0.89 -10.42 9.97
CA PRO A 82 -0.31 -11.38 10.91
C PRO A 82 -1.37 -12.29 11.55
N PHE A 83 -2.58 -11.80 11.82
CA PHE A 83 -3.69 -12.58 12.40
C PHE A 83 -5.07 -12.09 11.95
N ASP A 84 -5.29 -10.76 11.92
CA ASP A 84 -6.44 -10.09 11.31
C ASP A 84 -5.96 -9.24 10.11
N GLU A 85 -6.82 -9.05 9.11
CA GLU A 85 -6.48 -8.27 7.93
C GLU A 85 -6.62 -6.78 8.25
N VAL A 86 -5.56 -6.00 8.01
CA VAL A 86 -5.61 -4.54 8.16
C VAL A 86 -5.53 -3.89 6.78
N THR A 87 -6.51 -3.03 6.47
CA THR A 87 -6.56 -2.27 5.21
C THR A 87 -6.36 -0.79 5.45
N LEU A 88 -5.70 -0.12 4.50
CA LEU A 88 -5.73 1.33 4.33
C LEU A 88 -6.89 1.66 3.38
N ASP A 89 -7.97 2.18 3.93
CA ASP A 89 -9.17 2.56 3.22
C ASP A 89 -9.14 4.05 2.87
N LEU A 90 -9.42 4.36 1.61
CA LEU A 90 -9.59 5.71 1.09
C LEU A 90 -11.03 5.86 0.62
N THR A 91 -11.83 6.63 1.36
CA THR A 91 -13.21 6.94 0.98
C THR A 91 -13.20 7.98 -0.14
N LEU A 92 -13.99 7.72 -1.18
CA LEU A 92 -14.11 8.58 -2.35
C LEU A 92 -15.50 9.24 -2.41
N GLU A 93 -15.52 10.53 -2.73
CA GLU A 93 -16.72 11.24 -3.19
C GLU A 93 -16.43 11.88 -4.55
N ASN A 94 -17.26 11.57 -5.55
CA ASN A 94 -17.06 12.02 -6.93
C ASN A 94 -15.63 11.73 -7.48
N GLY A 95 -15.06 10.59 -7.08
CA GLY A 95 -13.70 10.17 -7.47
C GLY A 95 -12.57 10.92 -6.79
N ILE A 96 -12.84 11.68 -5.73
CA ILE A 96 -11.85 12.40 -4.91
C ILE A 96 -11.81 11.79 -3.51
N VAL A 97 -10.62 11.60 -2.95
CA VAL A 97 -10.45 11.10 -1.59
C VAL A 97 -10.91 12.14 -0.57
N THR A 98 -11.84 11.77 0.31
CA THR A 98 -12.34 12.64 1.38
C THR A 98 -11.87 12.19 2.76
N LYS A 99 -11.54 10.91 2.91
CA LYS A 99 -11.10 10.32 4.18
C LYS A 99 -10.11 9.19 3.91
N VAL A 100 -9.12 9.08 4.79
CA VAL A 100 -8.17 7.97 4.84
C VAL A 100 -8.25 7.35 6.23
N GLU A 101 -8.37 6.03 6.32
CA GLU A 101 -8.45 5.31 7.60
C GLU A 101 -7.77 3.94 7.50
N GLU A 102 -7.20 3.47 8.59
CA GLU A 102 -6.76 2.08 8.73
C GLU A 102 -7.89 1.29 9.41
N LYS A 103 -8.29 0.15 8.84
CA LYS A 103 -9.34 -0.71 9.38
C LYS A 103 -8.83 -2.13 9.61
N ASP A 104 -9.06 -2.64 10.81
CA ASP A 104 -8.97 -4.06 11.14
C ASP A 104 -10.28 -4.77 10.73
N HIS A 105 -10.19 -5.98 10.19
CA HIS A 105 -11.34 -6.82 9.77
C HIS A 105 -11.47 -8.11 10.58
#